data_AF-A0A7V9FDI3-F1
#
_entry.id   AF-A0A7V9FDI3-F1
#
_cell.length_a   1.000
_cell.length_b   1.000
_cell.length_c   1.000
_cell.angle_alpha   90.00
_cell.angle_beta   90.00
_cell.angle_gamma   90.00
#
_symmetry.space_group_name_H-M   'P 1'
#
loop_
_entity.id
_entity.type
_entity.pdbx_description
1 polymer ?
#
loop_
_entity_poly.entity_id
_entity_poly.type
_entity_poly.pdbx_seq_one_letter_code
_entity_poly.pdbx_strand_id
1 'polypeptide(L)'
;MAQREASDPEFRKAREASRPQLQFRIALVQARLAAGLTQAEVAEAIGTKQSAIARLESGESNPTLDMMARLASALSVSFEIRPNATVEAHEAELST
;
A
#
# COMPACT_ATOMS: atom_id res chain seq x y z
N MET A 1 8.21 5.03 -28.38
CA MET A 1 6.87 4.69 -27.84
C MET A 1 6.62 5.32 -26.47
N ALA A 2 7.61 5.33 -25.57
CA ALA A 2 7.52 5.90 -24.21
C ALA A 2 7.11 7.39 -24.06
N GLN A 3 7.39 8.26 -25.04
CA GLN A 3 7.07 9.70 -24.94
C GLN A 3 5.60 10.05 -25.28
N ARG A 4 4.89 9.19 -26.04
CA ARG A 4 3.47 9.42 -26.38
C ARG A 4 2.54 8.96 -25.27
N GLU A 5 2.90 7.89 -24.55
CA GLU A 5 2.13 7.37 -23.42
C GLU A 5 2.13 8.34 -22.22
N ALA A 6 3.24 9.05 -21.98
CA ALA A 6 3.34 9.98 -20.84
C ALA A 6 2.42 11.22 -20.93
N SER A 7 1.95 11.58 -22.13
CA SER A 7 1.12 12.77 -22.38
C SER A 7 -0.37 12.49 -22.50
N ASP A 8 -0.79 11.22 -22.51
CA ASP A 8 -2.20 10.84 -22.55
C ASP A 8 -2.86 11.09 -21.17
N PRO A 9 -3.89 11.95 -21.10
CA PRO A 9 -4.61 12.22 -19.86
C PRO A 9 -5.21 10.97 -19.19
N GLU A 10 -5.69 10.00 -19.96
CA GLU A 10 -6.26 8.74 -19.42
C GLU A 10 -5.15 7.86 -18.84
N PHE A 11 -4.00 7.79 -19.51
CA PHE A 11 -2.83 7.08 -19.00
C PHE A 11 -2.31 7.72 -17.70
N ARG A 12 -2.24 9.07 -17.65
CA ARG A 12 -1.86 9.80 -16.45
C ARG A 12 -2.84 9.55 -15.30
N LYS A 13 -4.15 9.61 -15.56
CA LYS A 13 -5.20 9.35 -14.56
C LYS A 13 -5.12 7.93 -14.02
N ALA A 14 -4.92 6.93 -14.88
CA ALA A 14 -4.73 5.54 -14.48
C ALA A 14 -3.47 5.34 -13.61
N ARG A 15 -2.35 6.00 -13.96
CA ARG A 15 -1.12 5.99 -13.14
C ARG A 15 -1.32 6.66 -11.79
N GLU A 16 -2.02 7.78 -11.74
CA GLU A 16 -2.34 8.47 -10.48
C GLU A 16 -3.24 7.62 -9.59
N ALA A 17 -4.25 6.96 -10.15
CA ALA A 17 -5.16 6.07 -9.41
C ALA A 17 -4.43 4.88 -8.76
N SER A 18 -3.35 4.40 -9.39
CA SER A 18 -2.54 3.26 -8.92
C SER A 18 -1.42 3.65 -7.96
N ARG A 19 -1.25 4.96 -7.71
CA ARG A 19 -0.15 5.52 -6.92
C ARG A 19 -0.15 5.03 -5.47
N PRO A 20 -1.27 4.88 -4.75
CA PRO A 20 -1.29 4.34 -3.39
C PRO A 20 -0.82 2.88 -3.34
N GLN A 21 -1.27 2.04 -4.28
CA GLN A 21 -0.88 0.63 -4.34
C GLN A 21 0.62 0.49 -4.62
N LEU A 22 1.15 1.31 -5.52
CA LEU A 22 2.60 1.34 -5.80
C LEU A 22 3.41 1.73 -4.56
N GLN A 23 2.98 2.76 -3.82
CA GLN A 23 3.65 3.20 -2.59
C GLN A 23 3.63 2.11 -1.52
N PHE A 24 2.47 1.50 -1.28
CA PHE A 24 2.34 0.40 -0.34
C PHE A 24 3.27 -0.77 -0.71
N ARG A 25 3.27 -1.17 -1.99
CA ARG A 25 4.12 -2.25 -2.51
C ARG A 25 5.61 -1.99 -2.25
N ILE A 26 6.08 -0.79 -2.57
CA ILE A 26 7.49 -0.40 -2.35
C ILE A 26 7.82 -0.46 -0.85
N ALA A 27 6.96 0.13 -0.01
CA ALA A 27 7.16 0.14 1.45
C ALA A 27 7.19 -1.28 2.04
N LEU A 28 6.29 -2.17 1.59
CA LEU A 28 6.23 -3.55 2.05
C LEU A 28 7.50 -4.33 1.69
N VAL A 29 7.96 -4.25 0.43
CA VAL A 29 9.18 -4.93 -0.02
C VAL A 29 10.40 -4.42 0.77
N GLN A 30 10.50 -3.10 0.96
CA GLN A 30 11.60 -2.51 1.72
C GLN A 30 11.59 -2.96 3.18
N ALA A 31 10.43 -2.95 3.84
CA ALA A 31 10.30 -3.40 5.22
C ALA A 31 10.69 -4.88 5.37
N ARG A 32 10.24 -5.74 4.45
CA ARG A 32 10.63 -7.16 4.44
C ARG A 32 12.14 -7.35 4.28
N LEU A 33 12.75 -6.66 3.33
CA LEU A 33 14.20 -6.76 3.10
C LEU A 33 15.01 -6.22 4.27
N ALA A 34 14.56 -5.14 4.91
CA ALA A 34 15.20 -4.59 6.11
C ALA A 34 15.12 -5.54 7.31
N ALA A 35 14.03 -6.32 7.41
CA ALA A 35 13.88 -7.38 8.42
C ALA A 35 14.70 -8.64 8.09
N GLY A 36 15.33 -8.73 6.92
CA GLY A 36 16.11 -9.89 6.49
C GLY A 36 15.25 -11.13 6.18
N LEU A 37 13.95 -10.95 5.94
CA LEU A 37 13.00 -12.04 5.76
C LEU A 37 12.71 -12.31 4.28
N THR A 38 12.47 -13.56 3.95
CA THR A 38 11.90 -14.02 2.67
C THR A 38 10.38 -13.84 2.67
N GLN A 39 9.76 -13.90 1.49
CA GLN A 39 8.29 -13.88 1.38
C GLN A 39 7.64 -15.06 2.11
N ALA A 40 8.32 -16.21 2.16
CA ALA A 40 7.84 -17.41 2.85
C ALA A 40 7.86 -17.22 4.38
N GLU A 41 8.94 -16.67 4.92
CA GLU A 41 9.07 -16.41 6.37
C GLU A 41 8.06 -15.36 6.85
N VAL A 42 7.82 -14.30 6.07
CA VAL A 42 6.74 -13.34 6.39
C VAL A 42 5.38 -14.03 6.36
N ALA A 43 5.14 -14.88 5.36
CA ALA A 43 3.87 -15.60 5.25
C ALA A 43 3.62 -16.53 6.44
N GLU A 44 4.65 -17.26 6.86
CA GLU A 44 4.62 -18.11 8.05
C GLU A 44 4.33 -17.30 9.31
N ALA A 45 5.05 -16.19 9.50
CA ALA A 45 4.90 -15.32 10.67
C ALA A 45 3.47 -14.77 10.87
N ILE A 46 2.72 -14.55 9.77
CA ILE A 46 1.36 -14.00 9.81
C ILE A 46 0.25 -15.03 9.54
N GLY A 47 0.61 -16.30 9.37
CA GLY A 47 -0.33 -17.40 9.12
C GLY A 47 -1.03 -17.31 7.76
N THR A 48 -0.29 -17.01 6.69
CA THR A 48 -0.79 -16.98 5.30
C THR A 48 0.08 -17.82 4.35
N LYS A 49 -0.20 -17.77 3.05
CA LYS A 49 0.58 -18.44 1.99
C LYS A 49 1.63 -17.49 1.42
N GLN A 50 2.81 -18.00 1.07
CA GLN A 50 3.84 -17.21 0.36
C GLN A 50 3.28 -16.57 -0.93
N SER A 51 2.38 -17.25 -1.64
CA SER A 51 1.73 -16.70 -2.84
C SER A 51 0.84 -15.49 -2.55
N ALA A 52 0.31 -15.35 -1.33
CA ALA A 52 -0.40 -14.15 -0.91
C ALA A 52 0.57 -12.97 -0.76
N ILE A 53 1.74 -13.19 -0.15
CA ILE A 53 2.78 -12.16 -0.04
C ILE A 53 3.31 -11.77 -1.42
N ALA A 54 3.54 -12.74 -2.31
CA ALA A 54 3.99 -12.48 -3.69
C ALA A 54 3.00 -11.59 -4.46
N ARG A 55 1.69 -11.82 -4.34
CA ARG A 55 0.66 -10.98 -4.98
C ARG A 55 0.60 -9.57 -4.41
N LEU A 56 0.83 -9.40 -3.11
CA LEU A 56 0.95 -8.06 -2.50
C LEU A 56 2.19 -7.34 -3.03
N GLU A 57 3.33 -8.02 -3.09
CA GLU A 57 4.60 -7.45 -3.56
C GLU A 57 4.65 -7.25 -5.08
N SER A 58 3.80 -7.93 -5.87
CA SER A 58 3.64 -7.66 -7.31
C SER A 58 2.62 -6.55 -7.59
N GLY A 59 1.67 -6.33 -6.67
CA GLY A 59 0.56 -5.39 -6.84
C GLY A 59 -0.68 -6.01 -7.47
N GLU A 60 -0.77 -7.33 -7.54
CA GLU A 60 -1.94 -8.08 -8.03
C GLU A 60 -3.11 -8.07 -7.04
N SER A 61 -2.84 -7.78 -5.76
CA SER A 61 -3.87 -7.72 -4.72
C SER A 61 -3.59 -6.61 -3.71
N ASN A 62 -4.66 -6.11 -3.08
CA ASN A 62 -4.58 -5.19 -1.95
C ASN A 62 -4.70 -5.95 -0.63
N PRO A 63 -3.97 -5.53 0.42
CA PRO A 63 -4.15 -6.10 1.75
C PRO A 63 -5.47 -5.64 2.37
N THR A 64 -6.02 -6.44 3.27
CA THR A 64 -7.03 -5.97 4.23
C THR A 64 -6.35 -5.21 5.37
N LEU A 65 -7.10 -4.42 6.15
CA LEU A 65 -6.55 -3.77 7.35
C LEU A 65 -6.00 -4.79 8.37
N ASP A 66 -6.67 -5.94 8.54
CA ASP A 66 -6.18 -7.03 9.39
C ASP A 66 -4.82 -7.56 8.89
N MET A 67 -4.68 -7.77 7.56
CA MET A 67 -3.40 -8.20 6.99
C MET A 67 -2.32 -7.13 7.15
N MET A 68 -2.65 -5.84 7.02
CA MET A 68 -1.72 -4.75 7.29
C MET A 68 -1.23 -4.77 8.75
N ALA A 69 -2.12 -4.98 9.71
CA ALA A 69 -1.76 -5.06 11.13
C ALA A 69 -0.83 -6.24 11.43
N ARG A 70 -1.10 -7.41 10.84
CA ARG A 70 -0.22 -8.59 10.99
C ARG A 70 1.15 -8.38 10.35
N LEU A 71 1.18 -7.79 9.15
CA LEU A 71 2.43 -7.42 8.46
C LEU A 71 3.25 -6.43 9.30
N ALA A 72 2.60 -5.41 9.85
CA ALA A 72 3.25 -4.44 10.74
C ALA A 72 3.90 -5.12 11.94
N SER A 73 3.19 -6.03 12.60
CA SER A 73 3.71 -6.81 13.72
C SER A 73 4.88 -7.72 13.32
N ALA A 74 4.78 -8.45 12.20
CA ALA A 74 5.83 -9.37 11.76
C ALA A 74 7.10 -8.65 11.29
N LEU A 75 6.95 -7.47 10.71
CA LEU A 75 8.06 -6.68 10.17
C LEU A 75 8.62 -5.64 11.16
N SER A 76 8.04 -5.53 12.35
CA SER A 76 8.39 -4.49 13.35
C SER A 76 8.32 -3.07 12.78
N VAL A 77 7.27 -2.77 12.00
CA VAL A 77 7.01 -1.47 11.38
C VAL A 77 5.62 -0.95 11.74
N SER A 78 5.31 0.28 11.35
CA SER A 78 3.96 0.84 11.40
C SER A 78 3.53 1.31 10.01
N PHE A 79 2.23 1.16 9.71
CA PHE A 79 1.61 1.75 8.53
C PHE A 79 0.73 2.92 8.97
N GLU A 80 0.87 4.05 8.31
CA GLU A 80 0.08 5.25 8.58
C GLU A 80 -0.81 5.59 7.40
N ILE A 81 -2.05 5.99 7.69
CA ILE A 81 -3.00 6.50 6.69
C ILE A 81 -3.18 7.99 6.97
N ARG A 82 -2.84 8.83 5.98
CA ARG A 82 -2.98 10.28 6.06
C ARG A 82 -3.79 10.78 4.85
N PRO A 83 -4.75 11.69 5.03
CA PRO A 83 -5.42 12.36 3.93
C PRO A 83 -4.39 13.13 3.07
N ASN A 84 -4.51 13.06 1.74
CA ASN A 84 -3.61 13.75 0.81
C ASN A 84 -3.92 15.26 0.64
N ALA A 85 -5.06 15.72 1.13
CA ALA A 85 -5.46 17.11 1.19
C ALA A 85 -6.29 17.32 2.46
N THR A 86 -6.18 18.51 3.05
CA THR A 86 -6.95 18.94 4.22
C THR A 86 -8.43 18.68 3.91
N VAL A 87 -9.06 17.81 4.69
CA VAL A 87 -10.52 17.82 4.79
C VAL A 87 -10.83 19.23 5.26
N GLU A 88 -11.31 20.10 4.37
CA GLU A 88 -11.86 21.39 4.80
C GLU A 88 -12.87 21.03 5.88
N ALA A 89 -12.55 21.43 7.11
CA ALA A 89 -13.43 21.18 8.23
C ALA A 89 -14.77 21.78 7.82
N HIS A 90 -15.76 20.93 7.57
CA HIS A 90 -17.13 21.40 7.61
C HIS A 90 -17.31 21.86 9.05
N GLU A 91 -17.18 23.18 9.27
CA GLU A 91 -17.78 23.87 10.39
C GLU A 91 -19.27 23.58 10.28
N ALA A 92 -19.68 22.41 10.78
CA ALA A 92 -21.06 22.12 11.03
C ALA A 92 -21.49 23.16 12.06
N GLU A 93 -22.33 24.08 11.60
CA GLU A 93 -23.10 25.00 12.42
C GLU A 93 -23.75 24.23 13.57
N LEU A 94 -23.03 24.09 14.69
CA LEU A 94 -23.64 23.91 16.00
C LEU A 94 -24.18 25.28 16.42
N SER A 95 -25.20 25.72 15.69
CA SER A 95 -26.07 26.82 16.05
C SER A 95 -27.49 26.36 15.83
N THR A 96 -28.07 25.71 16.83
CA THR A 96 -29.35 26.09 17.48
C THR A 96 -29.53 25.23 18.72
#